data_AF-A0A938WVT8-F1
#
_entry.id   AF-A0A938WVT8-F1
#
_cell.length_a   1.000
_cell.length_b   1.000
_cell.length_c   1.000
_cell.angle_alpha   90.00
_cell.angle_beta   90.00
_cell.angle_gamma   90.00
#
_symmetry.space_group_name_H-M   'P 1'
#
loop_
_entity.id
_entity.type
_entity.pdbx_description
1 polymer ?
#
loop_
_entity_poly.entity_id
_entity_poly.type
_entity_poly.pdbx_seq_one_letter_code
_entity_poly.pdbx_strand_id
1 'polypeptide(L)'
;WPKGSKSRGFSMVDSRVMKTPIIAARLALVLQILRWACDEVHKDFVDIDSTKSAIRLSAYFEDCYFNVQKFMLIESIDSQKKEMLDIVPHLFSTAEAVQAGKEVGMSERTVMYVLNKLAANKVIRKIKRGEYEKLQ
;
A
#
# COMPACT_ATOMS: atom_id res chain seq x y z
N TRP A 1 10.11 -9.05 33.73
CA TRP A 1 8.76 -8.98 33.12
C TRP A 1 8.82 -8.12 31.87
N PRO A 2 8.80 -8.67 30.64
CA PRO A 2 8.88 -7.85 29.44
C PRO A 2 7.49 -7.32 29.06
N LYS A 3 7.39 -6.00 28.88
CA LYS A 3 6.17 -5.32 28.44
C LYS A 3 5.89 -5.66 26.98
N GLY A 4 4.67 -6.14 26.73
CA GLY A 4 4.15 -6.46 25.42
C GLY A 4 4.22 -5.28 24.46
N SER A 5 4.61 -5.59 23.22
CA SER A 5 4.55 -4.72 22.06
C SER A 5 3.11 -4.25 21.86
N LYS A 6 2.85 -2.99 22.23
CA LYS A 6 1.61 -2.29 21.90
C LYS A 6 1.53 -2.23 20.38
N SER A 7 0.57 -2.96 19.81
CA SER A 7 0.17 -2.92 18.42
C SER A 7 -0.10 -1.46 18.02
N ARG A 8 0.81 -0.87 17.24
CA ARG A 8 0.63 0.43 16.58
C ARG A 8 -0.31 0.28 15.38
N GLY A 9 -1.54 -0.18 15.62
CA GLY A 9 -2.57 -0.35 14.59
C GLY A 9 -3.40 0.89 14.31
N PHE A 10 -3.22 1.98 15.07
CA PHE A 10 -4.05 3.19 14.99
C PHE A 10 -3.26 4.49 14.74
N SER A 11 -1.95 4.43 14.54
CA SER A 11 -1.18 5.67 14.32
C SER A 11 -1.32 6.12 12.86
N MET A 12 -2.10 7.18 12.68
CA MET A 12 -2.30 7.98 11.47
C MET A 12 -3.35 7.42 10.51
N VAL A 13 -4.63 7.61 10.86
CA VAL A 13 -5.67 7.59 9.83
C VAL A 13 -5.27 8.65 8.81
N ASP A 14 -5.01 8.20 7.58
CA ASP A 14 -4.60 9.05 6.50
C ASP A 14 -5.61 10.21 6.36
N SER A 15 -5.13 11.45 6.32
CA SER A 15 -5.99 12.63 6.15
C SER A 15 -6.92 12.53 4.93
N ARG A 16 -6.56 11.69 3.94
CA ARG A 16 -7.39 11.33 2.79
C ARG A 16 -8.62 10.53 3.17
N VAL A 17 -8.50 9.54 4.06
CA VAL A 17 -9.61 8.72 4.55
C VAL A 17 -10.64 9.60 5.28
N MET A 18 -10.18 10.67 5.95
CA MET A 18 -11.07 11.64 6.57
C MET A 18 -11.84 12.52 5.56
N LYS A 19 -11.37 12.59 4.30
CA LYS A 19 -12.03 13.33 3.22
C LYS A 19 -12.99 12.44 2.41
N THR A 20 -12.96 11.12 2.58
CA THR A 20 -13.79 10.16 1.85
C THR A 20 -15.28 10.53 1.85
N PRO A 21 -15.91 10.94 2.98
CA PRO A 21 -17.33 11.33 2.96
C PRO A 21 -17.61 12.56 2.08
N ILE A 22 -16.73 13.56 2.11
CA ILE A 22 -16.87 14.79 1.30
C ILE A 22 -16.67 14.47 -0.19
N ILE A 23 -15.72 13.60 -0.51
CA ILE A 23 -15.46 13.16 -1.88
C ILE A 23 -16.64 12.35 -2.42
N ALA A 24 -17.17 11.41 -1.64
CA ALA A 24 -18.34 10.63 -2.02
C ALA A 24 -19.57 11.54 -2.28
N ALA A 25 -19.79 12.57 -1.46
CA ALA A 25 -20.87 13.53 -1.71
C ALA A 25 -20.71 14.27 -3.06
N ARG A 26 -19.48 14.70 -3.39
CA ARG A 26 -19.19 15.35 -4.68
C ARG A 26 -19.38 14.39 -5.86
N LEU A 27 -18.92 13.15 -5.72
CA LEU A 27 -19.11 12.11 -6.73
C LEU A 27 -20.59 11.78 -6.93
N ALA A 28 -21.40 11.78 -5.88
CA ALA A 28 -22.83 11.52 -5.97
C ALA A 28 -23.57 12.60 -6.78
N LEU A 29 -23.19 13.86 -6.61
CA LEU A 29 -23.70 14.97 -7.44
C LEU A 29 -23.33 14.79 -8.92
N VAL A 30 -22.07 14.45 -9.21
CA VAL A 30 -21.60 14.21 -10.59
C VAL A 30 -22.37 13.04 -11.21
N LEU A 31 -22.51 11.93 -10.49
CA LEU A 31 -23.23 10.75 -10.98
C LEU A 31 -24.72 11.03 -11.20
N GLN A 32 -25.37 11.80 -10.33
CA GLN A 32 -26.77 12.21 -10.53
C GLN A 32 -26.93 12.98 -11.84
N ILE A 33 -26.05 13.94 -12.12
CA ILE A 33 -26.11 14.75 -13.33
C ILE A 33 -25.80 13.94 -14.59
N LEU A 34 -24.82 13.01 -14.53
CA LEU A 34 -24.50 12.12 -15.65
C LEU A 34 -25.68 11.20 -16.00
N ARG A 35 -26.31 10.58 -14.99
CA ARG A 35 -27.48 9.73 -15.20
C ARG A 35 -28.67 10.53 -15.73
N TRP A 36 -28.88 11.75 -15.22
CA TRP A 36 -29.91 12.65 -15.74
C TRP A 36 -29.66 13.03 -17.21
N ALA A 37 -28.41 13.30 -17.60
CA ALA A 37 -28.07 13.60 -18.99
C ALA A 37 -28.32 12.43 -19.95
N CYS A 38 -28.42 11.20 -19.42
CA CYS A 38 -28.81 9.99 -20.14
C CYS A 38 -30.30 9.65 -20.00
N ASP A 39 -31.13 10.58 -19.50
CA ASP A 39 -32.57 10.41 -19.25
C ASP A 39 -32.91 9.25 -18.27
N GLU A 40 -31.98 8.85 -17.41
CA GLU A 40 -32.19 7.75 -16.46
C GLU A 40 -32.90 8.18 -15.17
N VAL A 41 -32.74 9.45 -14.76
CA VAL A 41 -33.17 9.98 -13.46
C VAL A 41 -33.49 11.49 -13.52
N HIS A 42 -34.15 12.03 -12.50
CA HIS A 42 -34.35 13.49 -12.36
C HIS A 42 -33.10 14.20 -11.82
N LYS A 43 -33.11 15.54 -11.81
CA LYS A 43 -31.98 16.36 -11.30
C LYS A 43 -32.26 17.14 -10.01
N ASP A 44 -33.47 17.04 -9.46
CA ASP A 44 -33.89 17.87 -8.32
C ASP A 44 -33.12 17.57 -7.03
N PHE A 45 -32.77 16.31 -6.80
CA PHE A 45 -31.93 15.87 -5.69
C PHE A 45 -31.14 14.62 -6.08
N VAL A 46 -30.09 14.34 -5.31
CA VAL A 46 -29.28 13.13 -5.47
C VAL A 46 -30.07 11.94 -4.92
N ASP A 47 -30.28 10.93 -5.76
CA ASP A 47 -30.97 9.70 -5.35
C ASP A 47 -30.03 8.72 -4.61
N ILE A 48 -30.64 7.66 -4.07
CA ILE A 48 -29.91 6.64 -3.31
C ILE A 48 -28.92 5.85 -4.18
N ASP A 49 -29.20 5.67 -5.46
CA ASP A 49 -28.38 4.85 -6.36
C ASP A 49 -27.14 5.60 -6.82
N SER A 50 -27.24 6.90 -7.10
CA SER A 50 -26.13 7.81 -7.32
C SER A 50 -25.24 7.91 -6.08
N THR A 51 -25.85 7.93 -4.88
CA THR A 51 -25.11 7.91 -3.61
C THR A 51 -24.34 6.60 -3.41
N LYS A 52 -25.00 5.45 -3.60
CA LYS A 52 -24.35 4.13 -3.50
C LYS A 52 -23.22 3.96 -4.52
N SER A 53 -23.46 4.43 -5.75
CA SER A 53 -22.46 4.38 -6.83
C SER A 53 -21.26 5.25 -6.50
N ALA A 54 -21.46 6.42 -5.90
CA ALA A 54 -20.38 7.30 -5.46
C ALA A 54 -19.52 6.69 -4.35
N ILE A 55 -20.14 6.00 -3.38
CA ILE A 55 -19.41 5.29 -2.33
C ILE A 55 -18.54 4.18 -2.94
N ARG A 56 -19.10 3.38 -3.86
CA ARG A 56 -18.36 2.32 -4.57
C ARG A 56 -17.21 2.89 -5.40
N LEU A 57 -17.45 3.99 -6.13
CA LEU A 57 -16.44 4.65 -6.93
C LEU A 57 -15.32 5.24 -6.06
N SER A 58 -15.66 5.82 -4.91
CA SER A 58 -14.67 6.32 -3.95
C SER A 58 -13.80 5.18 -3.41
N ALA A 59 -14.39 4.02 -3.10
CA ALA A 59 -13.63 2.84 -2.65
C ALA A 59 -12.70 2.33 -3.75
N TYR A 60 -13.19 2.27 -5.00
CA TYR A 60 -12.37 1.89 -6.15
C TYR A 60 -11.17 2.82 -6.34
N PHE A 61 -11.34 4.14 -6.20
CA PHE A 61 -10.22 5.08 -6.29
C PHE A 61 -9.17 4.89 -5.19
N GLU A 62 -9.58 4.57 -3.96
CA GLU A 62 -8.65 4.25 -2.88
C GLU A 62 -7.85 2.97 -3.19
N ASP A 63 -8.51 1.93 -3.73
CA ASP A 63 -7.83 0.71 -4.16
C ASP A 63 -6.84 0.99 -5.30
N CYS A 64 -7.23 1.79 -6.29
CA CYS A 64 -6.34 2.24 -7.36
C CYS A 64 -5.15 3.02 -6.81
N TYR A 65 -5.38 3.92 -5.86
CA TYR A 65 -4.35 4.71 -5.22
C TYR A 65 -3.33 3.82 -4.50
N PHE A 66 -3.80 2.83 -3.74
CA PHE A 66 -2.94 1.86 -3.06
C PHE A 66 -2.08 1.08 -4.07
N ASN A 67 -2.68 0.65 -5.19
CA ASN A 67 -1.96 -0.05 -6.25
C ASN A 67 -0.88 0.83 -6.90
N VAL A 68 -1.21 2.09 -7.24
CA VAL A 68 -0.23 3.04 -7.82
C VAL A 68 0.90 3.34 -6.83
N GLN A 69 0.57 3.56 -5.55
CA GLN A 69 1.59 3.75 -4.52
C GLN A 69 2.53 2.56 -4.40
N LYS A 70 2.03 1.33 -4.51
CA LYS A 70 2.86 0.11 -4.52
C LYS A 70 3.91 0.18 -5.63
N PHE A 71 3.52 0.54 -6.85
CA PHE A 71 4.46 0.70 -7.97
C PHE A 71 5.47 1.82 -7.72
N MET A 72 5.03 2.98 -7.24
CA MET A 72 5.94 4.09 -6.89
C MET A 72 6.96 3.69 -5.80
N LEU A 73 6.54 2.88 -4.83
CA LEU A 73 7.41 2.35 -3.78
C LEU A 73 8.48 1.42 -4.35
N ILE A 74 8.12 0.55 -5.30
CA ILE A 74 9.05 -0.37 -5.98
C ILE A 74 10.08 0.41 -6.80
N GLU A 75 9.65 1.44 -7.53
CA GLU A 75 10.55 2.33 -8.26
C GLU A 75 11.44 3.16 -7.32
N SER A 76 10.96 3.49 -6.12
CA SER A 76 11.76 4.19 -5.09
C SER A 76 12.80 3.31 -4.38
N ILE A 77 12.79 1.99 -4.63
CA ILE A 77 13.84 1.11 -4.09
C ILE A 77 15.14 1.47 -4.81
N ASP A 78 16.03 2.11 -4.05
CA ASP A 78 17.39 2.40 -4.47
C ASP A 78 18.07 1.19 -5.15
N SER A 79 18.81 1.45 -6.23
CA SER A 79 19.47 0.44 -7.06
C SER A 79 20.24 -0.61 -6.25
N GLN A 80 20.94 -0.21 -5.20
CA GLN A 80 21.76 -1.11 -4.38
C GLN A 80 20.91 -2.11 -3.58
N LYS A 81 19.68 -1.74 -3.21
CA LYS A 81 18.74 -2.64 -2.51
C LYS A 81 18.09 -3.62 -3.49
N LYS A 82 17.83 -3.20 -4.72
CA LYS A 82 17.33 -4.08 -5.79
C LYS A 82 18.38 -5.15 -6.10
N GLU A 83 19.63 -4.74 -6.28
CA GLU A 83 20.75 -5.66 -6.54
C GLU A 83 20.93 -6.69 -5.41
N MET A 84 20.86 -6.26 -4.13
CA MET A 84 20.87 -7.21 -3.00
C MET A 84 19.71 -8.21 -3.07
N LEU A 85 18.51 -7.75 -3.43
CA LEU A 85 17.36 -8.64 -3.59
C LEU A 85 17.54 -9.59 -4.77
N ASP A 86 18.13 -9.16 -5.89
CA ASP A 86 18.34 -9.98 -7.07
C ASP A 86 19.30 -11.15 -6.81
N ILE A 87 20.27 -10.99 -5.91
CA ILE A 87 21.22 -12.04 -5.52
C ILE A 87 20.53 -13.16 -4.71
N VAL A 88 19.63 -12.81 -3.79
CA VAL A 88 18.99 -13.82 -2.93
C VAL A 88 17.89 -14.60 -3.66
N PRO A 89 17.66 -15.88 -3.33
CA PRO A 89 16.55 -16.66 -3.88
C PRO A 89 15.17 -16.11 -3.46
N HIS A 90 14.09 -16.63 -4.07
CA HIS A 90 12.71 -16.24 -3.74
C HIS A 90 12.39 -16.44 -2.24
N LEU A 91 12.85 -17.55 -1.67
CA LEU A 91 12.82 -17.83 -0.23
C LEU A 91 14.24 -17.75 0.29
N PHE A 92 14.50 -16.87 1.26
CA PHE A 92 15.85 -16.62 1.75
C PHE A 92 15.89 -16.35 3.25
N SER A 93 17.03 -16.60 3.85
CA SER A 93 17.34 -16.41 5.26
C SER A 93 18.01 -15.05 5.52
N THR A 94 18.03 -14.62 6.78
CA THR A 94 18.82 -13.44 7.18
C THR A 94 20.30 -13.61 6.80
N ALA A 95 20.86 -14.81 6.94
CA ALA A 95 22.26 -15.07 6.62
C ALA A 95 22.56 -14.83 5.13
N GLU A 96 21.69 -15.34 4.25
CA GLU A 96 21.80 -15.12 2.79
C GLU A 96 21.63 -13.64 2.43
N ALA A 97 20.69 -12.94 3.06
CA ALA A 97 20.52 -11.49 2.86
C ALA A 97 21.74 -10.67 3.32
N VAL A 98 22.39 -11.07 4.42
CA VAL A 98 23.60 -10.42 4.92
C VAL A 98 24.78 -10.67 3.98
N GLN A 99 24.90 -11.89 3.45
CA GLN A 99 25.93 -12.23 2.46
C GLN A 99 25.74 -11.44 1.16
N ALA A 100 24.53 -11.44 0.58
CA ALA A 100 24.18 -10.65 -0.59
C ALA A 100 24.39 -9.14 -0.35
N GLY A 101 24.00 -8.65 0.83
CA GLY A 101 24.24 -7.26 1.22
C GLY A 101 25.72 -6.90 1.23
N LYS A 102 26.58 -7.79 1.73
CA LYS A 102 28.03 -7.57 1.73
C LYS A 102 28.61 -7.48 0.32
N GLU A 103 28.10 -8.29 -0.60
CA GLU A 103 28.50 -8.28 -2.02
C GLU A 103 28.17 -6.94 -2.69
N VAL A 104 27.06 -6.31 -2.30
CA VAL A 104 26.68 -4.95 -2.75
C VAL A 104 27.14 -3.83 -1.82
N GLY A 105 28.16 -4.07 -0.98
CA GLY A 105 28.79 -3.04 -0.13
C GLY A 105 27.97 -2.57 1.08
N MET A 106 26.97 -3.33 1.53
CA MET A 106 26.20 -3.05 2.73
C MET A 106 26.81 -3.67 4.00
N SER A 107 26.73 -2.94 5.10
CA SER A 107 26.95 -3.52 6.44
C SER A 107 25.78 -4.41 6.86
N GLU A 108 26.02 -5.39 7.73
CA GLU A 108 24.96 -6.22 8.31
C GLU A 108 23.84 -5.37 8.95
N ARG A 109 24.21 -4.30 9.66
CA ARG A 109 23.25 -3.36 10.27
C ARG A 109 22.35 -2.71 9.21
N THR A 110 22.93 -2.32 8.08
CA THR A 110 22.19 -1.75 6.93
C THR A 110 21.25 -2.79 6.33
N VAL A 111 21.71 -4.03 6.15
CA VAL A 111 20.87 -5.13 5.65
C VAL A 111 19.65 -5.34 6.54
N MET A 112 19.84 -5.40 7.86
CA MET A 112 18.73 -5.56 8.80
C MET A 112 17.73 -4.40 8.73
N TYR A 113 18.20 -3.16 8.56
CA TYR A 113 17.33 -2.01 8.34
C TYR A 113 16.56 -2.13 7.02
N VAL A 114 17.23 -2.53 5.94
CA VAL A 114 16.64 -2.72 4.61
C VAL A 114 15.57 -3.80 4.66
N LEU A 115 15.83 -4.96 5.26
CA LEU A 115 14.84 -6.04 5.41
C LEU A 115 13.58 -5.55 6.14
N ASN A 116 13.73 -4.79 7.23
CA ASN A 116 12.59 -4.21 7.94
C ASN A 116 11.80 -3.24 7.06
N LYS A 117 12.49 -2.39 6.28
CA LYS A 117 11.84 -1.42 5.39
C LYS A 117 11.14 -2.10 4.21
N LEU A 118 11.76 -3.09 3.60
CA LEU A 118 11.17 -3.89 2.52
C LEU A 118 9.95 -4.68 3.00
N ALA A 119 10.00 -5.22 4.23
CA ALA A 119 8.86 -5.90 4.83
C ALA A 119 7.70 -4.93 5.14
N ALA A 120 8.01 -3.74 5.68
CA ALA A 120 7.00 -2.70 5.92
C ALA A 120 6.34 -2.23 4.61
N ASN A 121 7.11 -2.18 3.52
CA ASN A 121 6.65 -1.81 2.19
C ASN A 121 6.01 -2.97 1.41
N LYS A 122 5.85 -4.16 2.02
CA LYS A 122 5.28 -5.36 1.39
C LYS A 122 5.98 -5.78 0.08
N VAL A 123 7.30 -5.55 0.01
CA VAL A 123 8.17 -6.08 -1.07
C VAL A 123 8.61 -7.50 -0.75
N ILE A 124 8.85 -7.76 0.54
CA ILE A 124 9.13 -9.09 1.07
C ILE A 124 8.16 -9.40 2.22
N ARG A 125 7.93 -10.68 2.49
CA ARG A 125 7.15 -11.19 3.62
C ARG A 125 8.08 -11.95 4.57
N LYS A 126 8.00 -11.65 5.86
CA LYS A 126 8.69 -12.43 6.90
C LYS A 126 7.83 -13.64 7.25
N ILE A 127 8.29 -14.84 6.93
CA ILE A 127 7.57 -16.09 7.19
C ILE A 127 7.68 -16.43 8.68
N LYS A 128 8.92 -16.47 9.18
CA LYS A 128 9.24 -16.70 10.59
C LYS A 128 10.54 -16.00 10.96
N ARG A 129 11.06 -16.23 12.16
CA ARG A 129 12.29 -15.60 12.61
C ARG A 129 13.44 -16.00 11.68
N GLY A 130 13.97 -15.02 10.96
CA GLY A 130 15.15 -15.19 10.12
C GLY A 130 14.87 -15.76 8.72
N GLU A 131 13.60 -15.95 8.34
CA GLU A 131 13.22 -16.42 7.00
C GLU A 131 12.22 -15.47 6.34
N TYR A 132 12.47 -15.20 5.07
CA TYR A 132 11.75 -14.23 4.26
C TYR A 132 11.41 -14.83 2.89
N GLU A 133 10.41 -14.23 2.26
CA GLU A 133 9.94 -14.56 0.93
C GLU A 133 9.78 -13.27 0.13
N LYS A 134 10.21 -13.27 -1.13
CA LYS A 134 9.92 -12.17 -2.05
C LYS A 134 8.44 -12.22 -2.44
N LEU A 135 7.79 -11.06 -2.51
CA LEU A 135 6.40 -10.96 -2.99
C LEU A 135 6.33 -10.60 -4.49
N GLN A 136 7.49 -10.59 -5.16
CA GLN A 136 7.70 -10.30 -6.56
C GLN A 136 8.81 -11.20 -7.11
#